data_AF-W9R643-F1
#
_entry.id   AF-W9R643-F1
#
_cell.length_a   1.000
_cell.length_b   1.000
_cell.length_c   1.000
_cell.angle_alpha   90.00
_cell.angle_beta   90.00
_cell.angle_gamma   90.00
#
_symmetry.space_group_name_H-M   'P 1'
#
loop_
_entity.id
_entity.type
_entity.pdbx_description
1 polymer ?
#
loop_
_entity_poly.entity_id
_entity_poly.type
_entity_poly.pdbx_seq_one_letter_code
_entity_poly.pdbx_strand_id
1 'polypeptide(L)' 'MIRIYQLNARTSVLSFVDYVGIGIVARDSVGIVLAAASTKFPGRISPHIAEWIAIREGTMLARNLGFEN' A
#
# COMPACT_ATOMS: atom_id res chain seq x y z
N MET A 1 23.22 -0.05 12.53
CA MET A 1 22.24 -1.15 12.61
C MET A 1 21.27 -0.97 11.45
N ILE A 2 21.24 -1.90 10.49
CA ILE A 2 20.36 -1.79 9.32
C ILE A 2 18.97 -2.27 9.75
N ARG A 3 17.93 -1.46 9.50
CA ARG A 3 16.53 -1.86 9.71
C ARG A 3 15.92 -2.22 8.35
N ILE A 4 15.35 -3.42 8.26
CA ILE A 4 14.69 -3.90 7.05
C ILE A 4 13.19 -3.93 7.31
N TYR A 5 12.44 -3.24 6.45
CA TYR A 5 10.99 -3.20 6.49
C TYR A 5 10.41 -3.81 5.22
N GLN A 6 9.32 -4.55 5.35
CA GLN A 6 8.59 -5.13 4.23
C GLN A 6 7.25 -4.42 4.05
N LEU A 7 7.07 -3.80 2.89
CA LEU A 7 5.79 -3.19 2.49
C LEU A 7 5.06 -4.14 1.54
N ASN A 8 3.80 -4.44 1.85
CA ASN A 8 2.93 -5.22 0.99
C ASN A 8 1.72 -4.37 0.66
N ALA A 9 1.53 -4.07 -0.62
CA ALA A 9 0.39 -3.32 -1.11
C ALA A 9 -0.47 -4.22 -2.00
N ARG A 10 -1.79 -4.14 -1.86
CA ARG A 10 -2.74 -4.89 -2.65
C ARG A 10 -3.89 -3.99 -3.07
N THR A 11 -4.39 -4.23 -4.28
CA THR A 11 -5.57 -3.55 -4.81
C THR A 11 -6.75 -4.49 -4.94
N SER A 12 -7.93 -3.90 -4.84
CA SER A 12 -9.20 -4.52 -5.17
C SER A 12 -9.90 -3.63 -6.19
N VAL A 13 -10.09 -4.18 -7.39
CA VAL A 13 -10.80 -3.52 -8.49
C VAL A 13 -12.07 -4.32 -8.74
N LEU A 14 -13.22 -3.66 -8.64
CA LEU A 14 -14.53 -4.26 -8.89
C LEU A 14 -15.13 -3.53 -10.10
N SER A 15 -15.52 -4.28 -11.14
CA SER A 15 -15.92 -3.74 -12.44
C SER A 15 -17.19 -2.88 -12.41
N PHE A 16 -18.02 -3.02 -11.38
CA PHE A 16 -19.30 -2.35 -11.23
C PHE A 16 -19.29 -1.16 -10.27
N VAL A 17 -18.15 -0.84 -9.64
CA VAL A 17 -17.99 0.32 -8.76
C VAL A 17 -16.93 1.27 -9.29
N ASP A 18 -17.16 2.55 -9.06
CA ASP A 18 -16.30 3.63 -9.55
C ASP A 18 -15.17 3.95 -8.57
N TYR A 19 -14.63 2.93 -7.91
CA TYR A 19 -13.50 3.08 -7.00
C TYR A 19 -12.63 1.84 -6.96
N VAL A 20 -11.38 2.04 -6.60
CA VAL A 20 -10.41 0.99 -6.30
C VAL A 20 -10.08 1.02 -4.82
N GLY A 21 -10.21 -0.14 -4.17
CA GLY A 21 -9.73 -0.33 -2.81
C GLY A 21 -8.23 -0.60 -2.82
N ILE A 22 -7.50 0.05 -1.92
CA ILE A 22 -6.06 -0.14 -1.72
C ILE A 22 -5.85 -0.52 -0.26
N GLY A 23 -5.12 -1.61 -0.03
CA GLY A 23 -4.69 -2.05 1.29
C GLY A 23 -3.17 -2.17 1.35
N ILE A 24 -2.57 -1.66 2.42
CA ILE A 24 -1.12 -1.67 2.63
C ILE A 24 -0.83 -2.19 4.03
N VAL A 25 0.17 -3.04 4.15
CA VAL A 25 0.70 -3.53 5.43
C VAL A 25 2.22 -3.38 5.43
N ALA A 26 2.73 -2.68 6.45
CA ALA A 26 4.15 -2.59 6.74
C ALA A 26 4.53 -3.56 7.86
N ARG A 27 5.60 -4.32 7.66
CA ARG A 27 6.14 -5.29 8.61
C ARG A 27 7.62 -5.10 8.85
N ASP A 28 8.11 -5.52 10.00
CA ASP A 28 9.54 -5.66 10.25
C ASP A 28 10.10 -6.95 9.60
N SER A 29 11.41 -7.18 9.75
CA SER A 29 12.09 -8.35 9.20
C SER A 29 11.70 -9.69 9.84
N VAL A 30 11.00 -9.68 10.98
CA VAL A 30 10.50 -10.89 11.67
C VAL A 30 9.02 -11.12 11.33
N GLY A 31 8.39 -10.21 10.59
CA GLY A 31 7.01 -10.30 10.16
C GLY A 31 6.00 -9.60 11.08
N ILE A 32 6.46 -8.87 12.11
CA ILE A 32 5.58 -8.10 13.00
C ILE A 32 4.99 -6.93 12.22
N VAL A 33 3.68 -6.76 12.29
CA VAL A 33 2.98 -5.62 11.66
C VAL A 33 3.28 -4.34 12.44
N LEU A 34 3.92 -3.38 11.76
CA LEU A 34 4.23 -2.06 12.30
C LEU A 34 3.12 -1.05 11.99
N ALA A 35 2.50 -1.19 10.82
CA ALA A 35 1.40 -0.34 10.39
C ALA A 35 0.54 -1.02 9.33
N ALA A 36 -0.72 -0.63 9.26
CA ALA A 36 -1.64 -0.96 8.18
C ALA A 36 -2.42 0.28 7.76
N ALA A 37 -2.66 0.41 6.46
CA ALA A 37 -3.47 1.49 5.91
C ALA A 37 -4.42 0.95 4.85
N SER A 38 -5.59 1.56 4.75
CA SER A 38 -6.52 1.32 3.65
C SER A 38 -7.01 2.64 3.11
N THR A 39 -7.06 2.76 1.79
CA THR A 39 -7.62 3.94 1.13
C THR A 39 -8.46 3.54 -0.08
N LYS A 40 -9.28 4.46 -0.55
CA LYS A 40 -10.05 4.33 -1.79
C LYS A 40 -9.53 5.34 -2.79
N PHE A 41 -9.27 4.89 -4.00
CA PHE A 41 -8.95 5.76 -5.12
C PHE A 41 -10.20 5.87 -6.01
N PRO A 42 -10.74 7.08 -6.26
CA PRO A 42 -11.92 7.25 -7.09
C PRO A 42 -11.60 7.00 -8.57
N GLY A 43 -12.53 6.39 -9.27
CA GLY A 43 -12.48 6.14 -10.71
C GLY A 43 -12.39 4.67 -11.08
N ARG A 44 -12.68 4.40 -12.35
CA ARG A 44 -12.46 3.10 -12.99
C ARG A 44 -11.09 3.09 -13.64
N ILE A 45 -10.15 2.41 -12.98
CA ILE A 45 -8.79 2.23 -13.47
C ILE A 45 -8.53 0.74 -13.67
N SER A 46 -7.64 0.42 -14.61
CA SER A 46 -7.25 -0.96 -14.84
C SER A 46 -6.54 -1.52 -13.60
N PRO A 47 -6.63 -2.84 -13.34
CA PRO A 47 -5.87 -3.48 -12.26
C PRO A 47 -4.38 -3.15 -12.29
N HIS A 48 -3.79 -3.06 -13.48
CA HIS A 48 -2.39 -2.69 -13.64
C HIS A 48 -2.07 -1.27 -13.12
N ILE A 49 -2.89 -0.27 -13.46
CA ILE A 49 -2.71 1.10 -12.95
C ILE A 49 -2.97 1.16 -11.44
N ALA A 50 -3.97 0.41 -10.97
CA ALA A 50 -4.29 0.31 -9.55
C ALA A 50 -3.09 -0.19 -8.72
N GLU A 51 -2.35 -1.20 -9.19
CA GLU A 51 -1.13 -1.68 -8.53
C GLU A 51 -0.06 -0.59 -8.41
N TRP A 52 0.16 0.21 -9.44
CA TRP A 52 1.10 1.34 -9.37
C TRP A 52 0.69 2.38 -8.33
N ILE A 53 -0.61 2.67 -8.22
CA ILE A 53 -1.12 3.57 -7.17
C ILE A 53 -0.90 2.95 -5.78
N ALA A 54 -1.12 1.65 -5.62
CA ALA A 54 -0.89 0.96 -4.36
C ALA A 54 0.57 1.01 -3.92
N ILE A 55 1.52 0.89 -4.86
CA ILE A 55 2.95 1.06 -4.59
C ILE A 55 3.22 2.49 -4.11
N ARG A 56 2.71 3.51 -4.82
CA ARG A 56 2.85 4.92 -4.42
C ARG A 56 2.32 5.16 -3.01
N GLU A 57 1.12 4.71 -2.71
CA GLU A 57 0.51 4.87 -1.38
C GLU A 57 1.30 4.10 -0.31
N GLY A 58 1.86 2.93 -0.65
CA GLY A 58 2.75 2.16 0.22
C GLY A 58 4.05 2.91 0.55
N THR A 59 4.67 3.53 -0.44
CA THR A 59 5.87 4.36 -0.25
C THR A 59 5.57 5.60 0.59
N MET A 60 4.42 6.24 0.36
CA MET A 60 3.97 7.39 1.16
C MET A 60 3.74 7.00 2.63
N LEU A 61 3.13 5.83 2.89
CA LEU A 61 3.00 5.31 4.24
C LEU A 61 4.36 5.11 4.90
N ALA A 62 5.32 4.50 4.20
CA ALA A 62 6.65 4.26 4.72
C ALA A 62 7.39 5.57 5.08
N ARG A 63 7.28 6.59 4.23
CA ARG A 63 7.78 7.94 4.49
C ARG A 63 7.15 8.55 5.74
N ASN A 64 5.82 8.48 5.86
CA ASN A 64 5.11 9.02 7.03
C ASN A 64 5.49 8.30 8.34
N LEU A 65 5.91 7.04 8.26
CA LEU A 65 6.39 6.26 9.40
C LEU A 65 7.90 6.44 9.67
N GLY A 66 8.61 7.21 8.83
CA GLY A 66 10.04 7.46 8.97
C GLY A 66 10.93 6.27 8.62
N PHE A 67 10.49 5.37 7.73
CA PHE A 67 11.27 4.21 7.28
C PHE A 67 12.39 4.53 6.27
N GLU A 68 12.71 5.81 6.14
CA GLU A 68 13.67 6.37 5.19
C GLU A 68 15.12 6.40 5.72
N ASN A 69 15.35 5.96 6.98
CA ASN A 69 16.67 5.87 7.62
C ASN A 69 16.90 4.56 8.37
#